data_AF-A0A926EJF5-F1
#
_entry.id   AF-A0A926EJF5-F1
#
_cell.length_a   1.000
_cell.length_b   1.000
_cell.length_c   1.000
_cell.angle_alpha   90.00
_cell.angle_beta   90.00
_cell.angle_gamma   90.00
#
_symmetry.space_group_name_H-M   'P 1'
#
loop_
_entity.id
_entity.type
_entity.pdbx_description
1 polymer ?
#
loop_
_entity_poly.entity_id
_entity_poly.type
_entity_poly.pdbx_seq_one_letter_code
_entity_poly.pdbx_strand_id
1 'polypeptide(L)'
;MYKGYKISKRLERYISYAETKYQKLNVYYNADLWEILESYDLISEQHDCMKWYVYDKIKGEGEHEDAYKVTKSVNGCTYVREVFEDRT
;
A
#
# COMPACT_ATOMS: atom_id res chain seq x y z
N MET A 1 3.59 22.35 3.96
CA MET A 1 2.81 21.36 3.17
C MET A 1 3.55 20.03 3.29
N TYR A 2 2.89 18.94 3.71
CA TYR A 2 3.57 17.64 3.88
C TYR A 2 3.91 17.05 2.49
N LYS A 3 5.16 16.62 2.28
CA LYS A 3 5.63 16.03 1.01
C LYS A 3 5.31 14.52 1.00
N GLY A 4 4.06 14.17 0.70
CA GLY A 4 3.64 12.77 0.57
C GLY A 4 2.19 12.62 0.12
N TYR A 5 1.85 11.43 -0.32
CA TYR A 5 0.54 11.05 -0.82
C TYR A 5 -0.37 10.65 0.34
N LYS A 6 -1.58 11.21 0.36
CA LYS A 6 -2.57 10.92 1.39
C LYS A 6 -3.30 9.62 1.05
N ILE A 7 -3.35 8.70 2.00
CA ILE A 7 -4.28 7.57 1.93
C ILE A 7 -5.70 8.10 2.10
N SER A 8 -6.47 8.11 1.02
CA SER A 8 -7.87 8.54 1.04
C SER A 8 -8.76 7.45 1.66
N LYS A 9 -9.89 7.83 2.26
CA LYS A 9 -10.90 6.87 2.75
C LYS A 9 -11.39 5.91 1.65
N ARG A 10 -11.39 6.36 0.39
CA ARG A 10 -11.75 5.51 -0.75
C ARG A 10 -10.70 4.44 -0.97
N LEU A 11 -9.42 4.82 -0.96
CA LEU A 11 -8.31 3.88 -1.09
C LEU A 11 -8.27 2.90 0.09
N GLU A 12 -8.50 3.35 1.33
CA GLU A 12 -8.56 2.45 2.52
C GLU A 12 -9.56 1.31 2.32
N ARG A 13 -10.76 1.61 1.79
CA ARG A 13 -11.76 0.58 1.50
C ARG A 13 -11.27 -0.43 0.46
N TYR A 14 -10.57 0.03 -0.57
CA TYR A 14 -10.03 -0.85 -1.61
C TYR A 14 -8.90 -1.73 -1.06
N ILE A 15 -8.03 -1.19 -0.20
CA ILE A 15 -7.01 -1.96 0.52
C ILE A 15 -7.68 -3.08 1.33
N SER A 16 -8.71 -2.77 2.12
CA SER A 16 -9.43 -3.79 2.90
C SER A 16 -10.14 -4.84 2.04
N TYR A 17 -10.67 -4.45 0.87
CA TYR A 17 -11.25 -5.40 -0.08
C TYR A 17 -10.21 -6.33 -0.69
N ALA A 18 -9.08 -5.77 -1.11
CA ALA A 18 -7.96 -6.53 -1.65
C ALA A 18 -7.40 -7.50 -0.59
N GLU A 19 -7.24 -7.04 0.66
CA GLU A 19 -6.82 -7.86 1.80
C GLU A 19 -7.75 -9.07 2.01
N THR A 20 -9.06 -8.81 2.08
CA THR A 20 -10.05 -9.87 2.25
C THR A 20 -10.02 -10.88 1.11
N LYS A 21 -9.84 -10.40 -0.14
CA LYS A 21 -9.74 -11.25 -1.33
C LYS A 21 -8.45 -12.08 -1.30
N TYR A 22 -7.32 -11.47 -0.95
CA TYR A 22 -6.04 -12.15 -0.84
C TYR A 22 -6.08 -13.24 0.24
N GLN A 23 -6.55 -12.93 1.44
CA GLN A 23 -6.67 -13.91 2.52
C GLN A 23 -7.53 -15.11 2.12
N LYS A 24 -8.66 -14.87 1.45
CA LYS A 24 -9.51 -15.96 0.94
C LYS A 24 -8.80 -16.80 -0.10
N LEU A 25 -8.17 -16.18 -1.10
CA LEU A 25 -7.51 -16.92 -2.18
C LEU A 25 -6.28 -17.67 -1.68
N ASN A 26 -5.45 -17.04 -0.86
CA ASN A 26 -4.20 -17.58 -0.32
C ASN A 26 -4.41 -18.82 0.57
N VAL A 27 -5.59 -18.96 1.19
CA VAL A 27 -5.96 -20.15 1.97
C VAL A 27 -6.21 -21.37 1.08
N TYR A 28 -6.70 -21.17 -0.16
CA TYR A 28 -7.07 -22.27 -1.07
C TYR A 28 -6.03 -22.52 -2.17
N TYR A 29 -5.31 -21.48 -2.59
CA TYR A 29 -4.34 -21.49 -3.68
C TYR A 29 -3.17 -20.57 -3.31
N ASN A 30 -1.94 -20.89 -3.70
CA ASN A 30 -0.85 -19.92 -3.61
C ASN A 30 -1.13 -18.77 -4.59
N ALA A 31 -1.73 -17.69 -4.09
CA ALA A 31 -2.13 -16.53 -4.88
C ALA A 31 -1.02 -15.48 -4.83
N ASP A 32 -0.74 -14.85 -5.98
CA ASP A 32 0.10 -13.67 -6.03
C ASP A 32 -0.72 -12.44 -5.63
N LEU A 33 -0.21 -11.67 -4.66
CA LEU A 33 -0.86 -10.44 -4.21
C LEU A 33 -0.79 -9.36 -5.29
N TRP A 34 0.28 -9.30 -6.11
CA TRP A 34 0.38 -8.29 -7.16
C TRP A 34 -0.73 -8.42 -8.20
N GLU A 35 -1.00 -9.63 -8.68
CA GLU A 35 -2.11 -9.90 -9.61
C GLU A 35 -3.46 -9.45 -9.04
N ILE A 36 -3.66 -9.61 -7.72
CA ILE A 36 -4.87 -9.14 -7.05
C ILE A 36 -4.91 -7.62 -7.01
N LEU A 37 -3.81 -6.95 -6.64
CA LEU A 37 -3.75 -5.49 -6.54
C LEU A 37 -3.92 -4.82 -7.91
N GLU A 38 -3.37 -5.40 -8.97
CA GLU A 38 -3.52 -4.92 -10.35
C GLU A 38 -4.99 -4.93 -10.81
N SER A 39 -5.84 -5.81 -10.25
CA SER A 39 -7.28 -5.82 -10.55
C SER A 39 -8.06 -4.64 -9.95
N TYR A 40 -7.41 -3.77 -9.15
CA TYR A 40 -8.01 -2.59 -8.56
C TYR A 40 -7.37 -1.31 -9.13
N ASP A 41 -8.01 -0.68 -10.12
CA ASP A 41 -7.54 0.56 -10.76
C ASP A 41 -7.11 1.63 -9.75
N LEU A 42 -7.89 1.81 -8.66
CA LEU A 42 -7.59 2.80 -7.63
C LEU A 42 -6.26 2.53 -6.90
N ILE A 43 -5.80 1.28 -6.84
CA ILE A 43 -4.51 0.91 -6.25
C ILE A 43 -3.43 0.93 -7.33
N SER A 44 -3.69 0.36 -8.51
CA SER A 44 -2.72 0.23 -9.60
C SER A 44 -2.33 1.57 -10.24
N GLU A 45 -3.17 2.59 -10.14
CA GLU A 45 -2.87 3.97 -10.60
C GLU A 45 -2.12 4.81 -9.56
N GLN A 46 -1.85 4.30 -8.35
CA GLN A 46 -1.12 5.05 -7.33
C GLN A 46 0.38 5.14 -7.65
N HIS A 47 1.10 6.00 -6.93
CA HIS A 47 2.55 6.05 -6.99
C HIS A 47 3.17 4.77 -6.41
N ASP A 48 4.37 4.41 -6.87
CA ASP A 48 5.02 3.14 -6.50
C ASP A 48 5.21 2.99 -4.98
N CYS A 49 5.63 4.05 -4.28
CA CYS A 49 5.73 4.03 -2.81
C CYS A 49 4.41 3.69 -2.11
N MET A 50 3.27 4.08 -2.69
CA MET A 50 1.96 3.71 -2.16
C MET A 50 1.62 2.26 -2.49
N LYS A 51 1.96 1.77 -3.69
CA LYS A 51 1.76 0.37 -4.06
C LYS A 51 2.53 -0.55 -3.13
N TRP A 52 3.82 -0.25 -2.89
CA TRP A 52 4.68 -0.95 -1.95
C TRP A 52 4.10 -0.93 -0.53
N TYR A 53 3.69 0.24 -0.03
CA TYR A 53 3.01 0.33 1.26
C TYR A 53 1.75 -0.56 1.33
N VAL A 54 0.91 -0.55 0.29
CA VAL A 54 -0.32 -1.34 0.25
C VAL A 54 0.00 -2.84 0.24
N TYR A 55 0.98 -3.25 -0.55
CA TYR A 55 1.42 -4.64 -0.65
C TYR A 55 1.93 -5.14 0.70
N ASP A 56 2.92 -4.46 1.29
CA ASP A 56 3.51 -4.85 2.58
C ASP A 56 2.45 -4.91 3.68
N LYS A 57 1.55 -3.93 3.70
CA LYS A 57 0.46 -3.88 4.68
C LYS A 57 -0.46 -5.09 4.59
N ILE A 58 -0.80 -5.53 3.38
CA ILE A 58 -1.72 -6.66 3.16
C ILE A 58 -1.00 -7.99 3.37
N LYS A 59 0.26 -8.08 2.91
CA LYS A 59 1.09 -9.26 3.08
C LYS A 59 1.44 -9.51 4.55
N GLY A 60 1.55 -8.44 5.34
CA GLY A 60 2.04 -8.48 6.72
C GLY A 60 3.56 -8.61 6.82
N GLU A 61 4.26 -8.39 5.71
CA GLU A 61 5.71 -8.50 5.57
C GLU A 61 6.25 -7.15 5.07
N GLY A 62 7.28 -6.62 5.74
CA GLY A 62 7.90 -5.34 5.39
C GLY A 62 8.94 -5.47 4.29
N GLU A 63 8.57 -6.06 3.14
CA GLU A 63 9.51 -6.35 2.04
C GLU A 63 10.06 -5.08 1.39
N HIS A 64 9.30 -3.98 1.43
CA HIS A 64 9.61 -2.72 0.75
C HIS A 64 9.71 -1.53 1.72
N GLU A 65 9.97 -1.76 3.01
CA GLU A 65 10.02 -0.70 4.04
C GLU A 65 11.12 0.35 3.77
N ASP A 66 12.12 0.03 2.96
CA ASP A 66 13.16 0.95 2.49
C ASP A 66 12.69 1.87 1.36
N ALA A 67 11.61 1.53 0.65
CA ALA A 67 11.10 2.29 -0.49
C ALA A 67 10.08 3.39 -0.10
N TYR A 68 9.47 3.31 1.09
CA TYR A 68 8.47 4.27 1.53
C TYR A 68 8.57 4.64 3.02
N LYS A 69 8.06 5.82 3.35
CA LYS A 69 7.89 6.25 4.75
C LYS A 69 6.44 6.61 5.02
N VAL A 70 5.89 6.04 6.09
CA VAL A 70 4.56 6.35 6.59
C VAL A 70 4.64 7.47 7.62
N THR A 71 3.70 8.42 7.58
CA THR A 71 3.52 9.41 8.64
C THR A 71 2.03 9.56 8.95
N LYS A 72 1.68 9.41 10.23
CA LYS A 72 0.34 9.65 10.74
C LYS A 72 0.23 11.08 11.24
N SER A 73 -0.81 11.79 10.84
CA SER A 73 -1.11 13.13 11.38
C SER A 73 -2.07 13.05 12.56
N VAL A 74 -2.16 14.13 13.34
CA VAL A 74 -3.02 14.27 14.53
C VAL A 74 -4.50 13.98 14.23
N ASN A 75 -4.95 14.18 12.99
CA ASN A 75 -6.34 13.94 12.56
C ASN A 75 -6.57 12.52 12.04
N GLY A 76 -5.68 11.56 12.34
CA GLY A 76 -5.79 10.16 11.92
C GLY A 76 -5.59 9.94 10.41
N CYS A 77 -5.09 10.93 9.68
CA CYS A 77 -4.77 10.75 8.26
C CYS A 77 -3.39 10.11 8.11
N THR A 78 -3.32 9.08 7.26
CA THR A 78 -2.07 8.41 6.90
C THR A 78 -1.52 9.01 5.61
N TYR A 79 -0.24 9.34 5.61
CA TYR A 79 0.50 9.79 4.44
C TYR A 79 1.65 8.85 4.17
N VAL A 80 1.92 8.60 2.89
CA VAL A 80 3.00 7.76 2.40
C VAL A 80 3.85 8.59 1.46
N ARG A 81 5.17 8.51 1.57
CA ARG A 81 6.10 9.21 0.67
C ARG A 81 7.25 8.29 0.30
N GLU A 82 7.86 8.55 -0.84
CA GLU A 82 9.10 7.90 -1.26
C GLU A 82 10.23 8.21 -0.28
N VAL A 83 11.05 7.19 -0.03
CA VAL A 83 12.38 7.38 0.56
C VAL A 83 13.32 7.62 -0.62
N PHE A 84 13.73 8.87 -0.81
CA PHE A 84 14.87 9.14 -1.66
C PHE A 84 16.11 8.75 -0.84
N GLU A 85 16.88 7.77 -1.31
CA GLU A 85 18.29 7.75 -0.94
C GLU A 85 18.87 9.08 -1.43
N ASP A 86 19.17 9.98 -0.50
CA ASP A 86 20.10 11.06 -0.79
C ASP A 86 21.42 10.37 -1.16
N ARG A 87 21.66 10.20 -2.46
CA ARG A 87 23.00 9.91 -2.99
C ARG A 87 23.85 11.16 -2.76
N THR A 88 24.29 11.36 -1.53
CA THR A 88 25.40 12.25 -1.17
C THR A 88 26.72 11.69 -1.67
#